data_AF-A0A357KRN6-F1
#
_entry.id   AF-A0A357KRN6-F1
#
_cell.length_a   1.000
_cell.length_b   1.000
_cell.length_c   1.000
_cell.angle_alpha   90.00
_cell.angle_beta   90.00
_cell.angle_gamma   90.00
#
_symmetry.space_group_name_H-M   'P 1'
#
loop_
_entity.id
_entity.type
_entity.pdbx_description
1 polymer ?
#
loop_
_entity_poly.entity_id
_entity_poly.type
_entity_poly.pdbx_seq_one_letter_code
_entity_poly.pdbx_strand_id
1 'polypeptide(L)'
;MSFQVALTGLDAATANLEVISNNIANSNTNGFKRSRAEFADVYASSDFGASSNATGDGVRVTNIRQQHTQGDINFTDNNLDVAISGGGLFRLQDNGAGVVYSRAGAFGLDREGFISNASE
;
A
#
# COMPACT_ATOMS: atom_id res chain seq x y z
N MET A 1 1.01 17.89 27.59
CA MET A 1 -0.25 17.48 26.94
C MET A 1 -0.46 18.16 25.59
N SER A 2 -0.60 19.49 25.48
CA SER A 2 -0.88 20.14 24.17
C SER A 2 0.24 19.97 23.12
N PHE A 3 1.52 20.02 23.53
CA PHE A 3 2.64 19.81 22.62
C PHE A 3 2.72 18.36 22.09
N GLN A 4 2.34 17.38 22.92
CA GLN A 4 2.27 15.96 22.51
C GLN A 4 1.16 15.72 21.48
N VAL A 5 -0.01 16.33 21.69
CA VAL A 5 -1.11 16.30 20.73
C VAL A 5 -0.71 16.96 19.40
N ALA A 6 0.02 18.08 19.46
CA ALA A 6 0.52 18.75 18.25
C ALA A 6 1.57 17.91 17.51
N LEU A 7 2.52 17.30 18.23
CA LEU A 7 3.56 16.44 17.65
C LEU A 7 2.96 15.21 16.97
N THR A 8 2.08 14.49 17.67
CA THR A 8 1.40 13.32 17.12
C THR A 8 0.51 13.66 15.92
N GLY A 9 -0.11 14.85 15.91
CA GLY A 9 -0.83 15.36 14.75
C GLY A 9 0.06 15.64 13.55
N LEU A 10 1.25 16.22 13.75
CA LEU A 10 2.23 16.47 12.69
C LEU A 10 2.77 15.16 12.10
N ASP A 11 3.10 14.19 12.95
CA ASP A 11 3.59 12.88 12.51
C ASP A 11 2.52 12.13 11.69
N ALA A 12 1.27 12.14 12.16
CA ALA A 12 0.15 11.55 11.43
C ALA A 12 -0.09 12.23 10.07
N ALA A 13 -0.01 13.56 10.01
CA ALA A 13 -0.14 14.30 8.76
C ALA A 13 1.02 13.96 7.79
N THR A 14 2.24 13.86 8.29
CA THR A 14 3.43 13.50 7.51
C THR A 14 3.30 12.11 6.91
N ALA A 15 2.93 11.11 7.72
CA ALA A 15 2.69 9.75 7.23
C ALA A 15 1.56 9.69 6.18
N ASN A 16 0.51 10.49 6.34
CA ASN A 16 -0.56 10.57 5.33
C ASN A 16 -0.01 11.11 4.00
N LEU A 17 0.80 12.17 4.06
CA LEU A 17 1.42 12.77 2.88
C LEU A 17 2.38 11.81 2.18
N GLU A 18 3.15 11.02 2.93
CA GLU A 18 4.03 9.99 2.36
C GLU A 18 3.22 8.93 1.60
N VAL A 19 2.12 8.44 2.18
CA VAL A 19 1.24 7.46 1.52
C VAL A 19 0.61 8.03 0.26
N ILE A 20 0.11 9.27 0.30
CA ILE A 20 -0.45 9.95 -0.88
C ILE A 20 0.63 10.14 -1.95
N SER A 21 1.82 10.59 -1.56
CA SER A 21 2.93 10.82 -2.47
C SER A 21 3.37 9.54 -3.17
N ASN A 22 3.46 8.43 -2.42
CA ASN A 22 3.79 7.12 -2.99
C ASN A 22 2.72 6.63 -3.97
N ASN A 23 1.43 6.84 -3.66
CA ASN A 23 0.33 6.50 -4.57
C ASN A 23 0.39 7.31 -5.87
N ILE A 24 0.70 8.60 -5.79
CA ILE A 24 0.81 9.47 -6.97
C ILE A 24 2.01 9.06 -7.82
N ALA A 25 3.17 8.82 -7.18
CA ALA A 25 4.39 8.41 -7.87
C ALA A 25 4.21 7.10 -8.65
N ASN A 26 3.40 6.17 -8.12
CA ASN A 26 3.13 4.87 -8.73
C ASN A 26 1.79 4.80 -9.49
N SER A 27 1.17 5.96 -9.79
CA SER A 27 -0.14 6.01 -10.45
C SER A 27 -0.18 5.34 -11.83
N ASN A 28 0.95 5.32 -12.54
CA ASN A 28 1.09 4.68 -13.85
C ASN A 28 1.78 3.31 -13.80
N THR A 29 2.06 2.79 -12.60
CA THR A 29 2.73 1.49 -12.45
C THR A 29 1.72 0.35 -12.62
N ASN A 30 1.96 -0.52 -13.60
CA ASN A 30 1.08 -1.66 -13.89
C ASN A 30 0.96 -2.58 -12.67
N GLY A 31 -0.28 -2.94 -12.31
CA GLY A 31 -0.53 -3.84 -11.19
C GLY A 31 -0.34 -3.22 -9.79
N PHE A 32 0.00 -1.93 -9.69
CA PHE A 32 0.11 -1.23 -8.41
C PHE A 32 -1.22 -1.23 -7.64
N LYS A 33 -1.13 -1.39 -6.32
CA LYS A 33 -2.26 -1.31 -5.41
C LYS A 33 -2.02 -0.16 -4.45
N ARG A 34 -2.87 0.86 -4.56
CA ARG A 34 -2.76 2.06 -3.72
C ARG A 34 -2.93 1.72 -2.24
N SER A 35 -2.27 2.48 -1.39
CA SER A 35 -2.35 2.34 0.06
C SER A 35 -3.11 3.50 0.70
N ARG A 36 -3.64 3.30 1.90
CA ARG A 36 -4.30 4.34 2.71
C ARG A 36 -3.80 4.28 4.15
N ALA A 37 -3.44 5.42 4.71
CA ALA A 37 -3.17 5.56 6.14
C ALA A 37 -4.48 5.51 6.95
N GLU A 38 -4.47 4.73 8.02
CA GLU A 38 -5.57 4.61 8.99
C GLU A 38 -5.12 5.14 10.34
N PHE A 39 -5.97 5.97 10.95
CA PHE A 39 -5.66 6.67 12.19
C PHE A 39 -6.60 6.22 13.31
N ALA A 40 -6.09 6.23 14.55
CA ALA A 40 -6.91 6.10 15.75
C ALA A 40 -6.52 7.15 16.77
N ASP A 41 -7.46 7.50 17.64
CA ASP A 41 -7.20 8.34 18.79
C ASP A 41 -6.37 7.60 19.84
N VAL A 42 -5.68 8.37 20.66
CA VAL A 42 -5.02 7.87 21.87
C VAL A 42 -5.85 8.33 23.06
N TYR A 43 -6.44 7.37 23.77
CA TYR A 43 -7.27 7.68 24.93
C TYR A 43 -6.38 7.91 26.16
N ALA A 44 -6.57 9.02 26.87
CA ALA A 44 -5.90 9.25 28.14
C ALA A 44 -6.64 8.49 29.25
N SER A 45 -6.04 7.45 29.82
CA SER A 45 -6.56 6.81 31.03
C SER A 45 -6.16 7.63 32.26
N SER A 46 -7.12 8.18 33.00
CA SER A 46 -6.84 8.72 34.33
C SER A 46 -6.65 7.56 35.32
N ASP A 47 -5.56 7.56 36.10
CA ASP A 47 -5.22 6.51 37.10
C ASP A 47 -6.32 6.27 38.17
N PHE A 48 -7.30 7.17 38.29
CA PHE A 48 -8.36 7.13 39.31
C PHE A 48 -9.78 6.91 38.77
N GLY A 49 -9.94 6.38 37.55
CA GLY A 49 -11.25 5.93 37.04
C GLY A 49 -12.24 7.04 36.64
N ALA A 50 -11.84 8.30 36.68
CA ALA A 50 -12.64 9.43 36.18
C ALA A 50 -12.37 9.69 34.68
N SER A 51 -12.68 8.70 33.86
CA SER A 51 -12.52 8.74 32.39
C SER A 51 -13.44 9.76 31.69
N SER A 52 -14.54 10.17 32.33
CA SER A 52 -15.57 11.01 31.69
C SER A 52 -15.11 12.41 31.28
N ASN A 53 -14.01 12.92 31.84
CA ASN A 53 -13.44 14.25 31.54
C ASN A 53 -11.99 14.18 31.01
N ALA A 54 -11.52 13.01 30.58
CA ALA A 54 -10.16 12.86 30.08
C ALA A 54 -10.02 13.52 28.69
N THR A 55 -9.13 14.51 28.57
CA THR A 55 -8.74 15.07 27.28
C THR A 55 -7.91 14.03 26.53
N GLY A 56 -8.25 13.74 25.26
CA GLY A 56 -7.51 12.78 24.44
C GLY A 56 -6.01 13.12 24.31
N ASP A 57 -5.18 12.10 24.11
CA ASP A 57 -3.70 12.19 24.12
C ASP A 57 -3.10 12.26 22.71
N GLY A 58 -3.92 12.61 21.71
CA GLY A 58 -3.50 12.79 20.32
C GLY A 58 -3.96 11.68 19.39
N VAL A 59 -3.23 11.49 18.30
CA VAL A 59 -3.58 10.58 17.20
C VAL A 59 -2.36 9.72 16.83
N ARG A 60 -2.59 8.49 16.37
CA ARG A 60 -1.52 7.67 15.81
C ARG A 60 -1.97 7.00 14.52
N VAL A 61 -1.01 6.73 13.64
CA VAL A 61 -1.20 5.83 12.51
C VAL A 61 -1.28 4.42 13.06
N THR A 62 -2.39 3.73 12.79
CA THR A 62 -2.61 2.34 13.20
C THR A 62 -2.22 1.36 12.12
N ASN A 63 -2.41 1.74 10.85
CA ASN A 63 -2.12 0.87 9.73
C ASN A 63 -1.90 1.68 8.44
N ILE A 64 -1.16 1.09 7.50
CA ILE A 64 -1.12 1.51 6.10
C ILE A 64 -1.69 0.36 5.30
N ARG A 65 -2.96 0.46 4.91
CA ARG A 65 -3.66 -0.64 4.23
C ARG A 65 -3.57 -0.51 2.73
N GLN A 66 -3.10 -1.58 2.10
CA GLN A 66 -3.15 -1.76 0.65
C GLN A 66 -4.58 -2.07 0.20
N GLN A 67 -5.02 -1.43 -0.88
CA GLN A 67 -6.36 -1.60 -1.43
C GLN A 67 -6.31 -2.52 -2.66
N HIS A 68 -6.86 -3.73 -2.52
CA HIS A 68 -6.86 -4.76 -3.56
C HIS A 68 -8.04 -4.66 -4.54
N THR A 69 -8.65 -3.49 -4.68
CA THR A 69 -9.71 -3.27 -5.66
C THR A 69 -9.18 -3.46 -7.09
N GLN A 70 -10.05 -3.92 -8.00
CA GLN A 70 -9.73 -4.01 -9.41
C GLN A 70 -9.60 -2.59 -9.98
N GLY A 71 -8.52 -2.33 -10.72
CA GLY A 71 -8.35 -1.11 -11.49
C GLY A 71 -8.75 -1.32 -12.95
N ASP A 72 -8.56 -0.31 -13.76
CA ASP A 72 -8.85 -0.37 -15.19
C ASP A 72 -7.94 -1.39 -15.89
N ILE A 73 -8.51 -2.10 -16.87
CA ILE A 73 -7.78 -3.02 -17.73
C ILE A 73 -7.80 -2.38 -19.12
N ASN A 74 -6.63 -2.01 -19.62
CA ASN A 74 -6.46 -1.47 -20.96
C ASN A 74 -5.97 -2.57 -21.89
N PHE A 75 -6.56 -2.62 -23.09
CA PHE A 75 -6.08 -3.52 -24.14
C PHE A 75 -4.76 -3.01 -24.71
N THR A 76 -3.85 -3.93 -25.01
CA THR A 76 -2.58 -3.65 -25.70
C THR A 76 -2.45 -4.61 -26.88
N ASP A 77 -1.64 -4.25 -27.88
CA ASP A 77 -1.40 -5.08 -29.06
C ASP A 77 -0.32 -6.17 -28.84
N ASN A 78 0.15 -6.36 -27.60
CA ASN A 78 1.16 -7.35 -27.27
C ASN A 78 0.52 -8.64 -26.71
N ASN A 79 0.79 -9.78 -27.35
CA ASN A 79 0.25 -11.07 -26.93
C ASN A 79 0.72 -11.54 -25.54
N LEU A 80 1.85 -11.02 -25.05
CA LEU A 80 2.40 -11.36 -23.73
C LEU A 80 1.97 -10.38 -22.63
N ASP A 81 1.16 -9.38 -22.96
CA ASP A 81 0.54 -8.52 -21.95
C ASP A 81 -0.76 -9.19 -21.47
N VAL A 82 -0.73 -9.72 -20.26
CA VAL A 82 -1.86 -10.46 -19.67
C VAL A 82 -2.37 -9.73 -18.44
N ALA A 83 -3.68 -9.56 -18.34
CA ALA A 83 -4.34 -9.03 -17.15
C ALA A 83 -5.25 -10.09 -16.53
N ILE A 84 -5.25 -10.18 -15.20
CA ILE A 84 -6.24 -10.98 -14.48
C ILE A 84 -7.45 -10.06 -14.20
N SER A 85 -8.65 -10.55 -14.52
CA SER A 85 -9.91 -9.93 -14.10
C SER A 85 -10.45 -10.66 -12.87
N GLY A 86 -10.72 -9.93 -11.78
CA GLY A 86 -11.20 -10.50 -10.51
C GLY A 86 -10.07 -10.85 -9.53
N GLY A 87 -10.29 -11.78 -8.61
CA GLY A 87 -9.28 -12.17 -7.61
C GLY A 87 -8.10 -12.95 -8.22
N GLY A 88 -6.88 -12.78 -7.67
CA GLY A 88 -5.72 -13.61 -8.03
C GLY A 88 -4.38 -12.86 -8.07
N LEU A 89 -3.30 -13.57 -8.28
CA LEU A 89 -1.95 -13.01 -8.51
C LEU A 89 -1.22 -13.95 -9.48
N PHE A 90 -0.32 -13.39 -10.30
CA PHE A 90 0.67 -14.19 -11.01
C PHE A 90 1.70 -14.69 -10.02
N ARG A 91 2.10 -15.95 -10.16
CA ARG A 91 3.19 -16.54 -9.40
C ARG A 91 4.43 -16.55 -10.28
N LEU A 92 5.49 -15.87 -9.85
CA LEU A 92 6.77 -15.79 -10.55
C LEU A 92 7.84 -16.48 -9.71
N GLN A 93 8.96 -16.80 -10.35
CA GLN A 93 10.14 -17.40 -9.73
C GLN A 93 11.28 -16.40 -9.88
N ASP A 94 11.68 -15.78 -8.79
CA ASP A 94 12.85 -14.91 -8.78
C ASP A 94 14.13 -15.75 -8.64
N ASN A 95 15.19 -15.33 -9.34
CA ASN A 95 16.51 -15.97 -9.38
C ASN A 95 17.31 -15.72 -8.09
N GLY A 96 16.72 -16.03 -6.94
CA GLY A 96 17.35 -15.90 -5.64
C GLY A 96 16.36 -15.78 -4.47
N ALA A 97 15.25 -15.05 -4.64
CA ALA A 97 14.25 -14.86 -3.59
C ALA A 97 13.14 -15.93 -3.56
N GLY A 98 13.12 -16.86 -4.52
CA GLY A 98 12.13 -17.93 -4.57
C GLY A 98 10.83 -17.50 -5.24
N VAL A 99 9.69 -17.85 -4.63
CA VAL A 99 8.38 -17.60 -5.24
C VAL A 99 7.87 -16.21 -4.86
N VAL A 100 7.55 -15.41 -5.85
CA VAL A 100 7.03 -14.04 -5.71
C VAL A 100 5.67 -13.91 -6.39
N TYR A 101 4.88 -12.93 -5.96
CA TYR A 101 3.51 -12.72 -6.46
C TYR A 101 3.33 -11.31 -6.99
N SER A 102 2.84 -11.20 -8.22
CA SER A 102 2.64 -9.91 -8.88
C SER A 102 1.29 -9.82 -9.57
N ARG A 103 0.82 -8.59 -9.78
CA ARG A 103 -0.33 -8.29 -10.63
C ARG A 103 0.09 -7.62 -11.94
N ALA A 104 1.38 -7.29 -12.09
CA ALA A 104 1.94 -6.78 -13.33
C ALA A 104 2.10 -7.96 -14.30
N GLY A 105 1.36 -7.92 -15.41
CA GLY A 105 1.43 -8.95 -16.44
C GLY A 105 2.00 -8.46 -17.76
N ALA A 106 2.91 -7.48 -17.70
CA ALA A 106 3.74 -7.11 -18.85
C ALA A 106 4.91 -8.10 -18.93
N PHE A 107 4.72 -9.17 -19.70
CA PHE A 107 5.73 -10.22 -19.86
C PHE A 107 6.46 -10.09 -21.20
N GLY A 108 7.68 -10.63 -21.22
CA GLY A 108 8.52 -10.78 -22.41
C GLY A 108 9.11 -12.18 -22.47
N LEU A 109 9.82 -12.46 -23.56
CA LEU A 109 10.65 -13.65 -23.67
C LEU A 109 12.09 -13.27 -23.36
N ASP A 110 12.75 -14.04 -22.51
CA ASP A 110 14.18 -13.93 -22.34
C ASP A 110 14.94 -14.66 -23.46
N ARG A 111 16.28 -14.59 -23.39
CA ARG A 111 17.18 -15.21 -24.38
C ARG A 111 17.13 -16.73 -24.36
N GLU A 112 16.67 -17.32 -23.27
CA GLU A 112 16.57 -18.78 -23.07
C GLU A 112 15.17 -19.31 -23.43
N GLY A 113 14.23 -18.41 -23.74
CA GLY A 113 12.87 -18.72 -24.16
C GLY A 113 11.86 -18.82 -23.01
N PHE A 114 12.23 -18.39 -21.80
CA PHE A 114 11.30 -18.31 -20.68
C PHE A 114 10.48 -17.02 -20.74
N ILE A 115 9.28 -17.08 -20.19
CA ILE A 115 8.41 -15.91 -20.00
C ILE A 115 8.90 -15.20 -18.73
N SER A 116 9.41 -13.98 -18.89
CA SER A 116 9.95 -13.16 -17.80
C SER A 116 9.20 -11.83 -17.71
N ASN A 117 9.19 -11.23 -16.53
CA ASN A 117 8.67 -9.88 -16.33
C ASN A 117 9.84 -8.89 -16.42
N ALA A 118 9.61 -7.66 -16.90
CA ALA A 118 10.65 -6.62 -16.91
C ALA A 118 11.08 -6.16 -15.49
N SER A 119 10.30 -6.52 -14.47
CA SER A 119 10.48 -6.07 -13.08
C SER A 119 11.19 -7.10 -12.20
N GLU A 120 11.12 -8.39 -12.55
CA GLU A 120 11.65 -9.55 -11.78
C GLU A 120 11.96 -10.73 -12.71
#